data_AF-A0A137PCQ9-F1
#
_entry.id   AF-A0A137PCQ9-F1
#
_cell.length_a   1.000
_cell.length_b   1.000
_cell.length_c   1.000
_cell.angle_alpha   90.00
_cell.angle_beta   90.00
_cell.angle_gamma   90.00
#
_symmetry.space_group_name_H-M   'P 1'
#
loop_
_entity.id
_entity.type
_entity.pdbx_description
1 polymer ?
#
loop_
_entity_poly.entity_id
_entity_poly.type
_entity_poly.pdbx_seq_one_letter_code
_entity_poly.pdbx_strand_id
1 'polypeptide(L)'
;MSFRNGLRQAQQQFARTQIRHNSTAQQQAKEKATAALNQAQAQATAALGKASKQAGEFVNKAKGYSSTFSKVWDCTVYSAKVSGNVAKEVYKREALHPPSMSQWEAAKQEFLKLANVETLKSLNKKKVLLGAFYATQVYGFFLVGEIIGRRNLVGYNV
;
A
#
# COMPACT_ATOMS: atom_id res chain seq x y z
N MET A 1 -2.08 37.36 -63.03
CA MET A 1 -1.78 37.43 -61.57
C MET A 1 -0.27 37.19 -61.43
N SER A 2 0.62 38.10 -61.05
CA SER A 2 0.60 38.97 -59.88
C SER A 2 1.64 40.10 -60.07
N PHE A 3 1.24 41.23 -60.66
CA PHE A 3 2.08 42.41 -60.94
C PHE A 3 2.03 43.44 -59.78
N ARG A 4 2.18 43.00 -58.52
CA ARG A 4 2.07 43.91 -57.34
C ARG A 4 3.18 43.76 -56.29
N ASN A 5 4.09 42.79 -56.42
CA ASN A 5 5.13 42.54 -55.39
C ASN A 5 6.55 42.98 -55.77
N GLY A 6 6.80 43.40 -57.01
CA GLY A 6 8.15 43.80 -57.47
C GLY A 6 8.63 45.18 -57.01
N LEU A 7 7.71 46.10 -56.68
CA LEU A 7 8.06 47.49 -56.33
C LEU A 7 8.46 47.69 -54.85
N ARG A 8 8.25 46.69 -53.98
CA ARG A 8 8.71 46.73 -52.57
C ARG A 8 10.12 46.20 -52.35
N GLN A 9 10.62 45.35 -53.25
CA GLN A 9 11.98 44.80 -53.15
C GLN A 9 13.04 45.78 -53.70
N ALA A 10 12.66 46.66 -54.63
CA ALA A 10 13.56 47.66 -55.20
C ALA A 10 14.00 48.75 -54.19
N GLN A 11 13.17 49.07 -53.19
CA GLN A 11 13.52 50.09 -52.18
C GLN A 11 14.44 49.57 -51.06
N GLN A 12 14.53 48.26 -50.84
CA GLN A 12 15.36 47.70 -49.76
C GLN A 12 16.82 47.43 -50.20
N GLN A 13 17.12 47.49 -51.49
CA GLN A 13 18.45 47.20 -52.02
C GLN A 13 19.36 48.45 -52.12
N PHE A 14 18.80 49.66 -52.04
CA PHE A 14 19.57 50.92 -52.00
C PHE A 14 20.05 51.31 -50.59
N ALA A 15 19.72 50.53 -49.56
CA ALA A 15 20.30 50.69 -48.21
C ALA A 15 21.60 49.88 -48.03
N ARG A 16 22.29 49.54 -49.12
CA ARG A 16 23.62 48.91 -49.12
C ARG A 16 24.71 49.93 -49.46
N THR A 17 25.05 50.79 -48.50
CA THR A 17 26.30 51.57 -48.54
C THR A 17 26.72 51.97 -47.12
N GLN A 18 27.38 51.06 -46.42
CA GLN A 18 28.39 51.41 -45.40
C GLN A 18 29.52 50.36 -45.45
N ILE A 19 30.58 50.81 -46.10
CA ILE A 19 31.99 50.41 -46.15
C ILE A 19 32.45 49.39 -45.09
N ARG A 20 33.09 48.31 -45.58
CA ARG A 20 33.73 47.23 -44.82
C ARG A 20 35.08 47.67 -44.25
N HIS A 21 35.23 47.68 -42.93
CA HIS A 21 36.53 47.48 -42.24
C HIS A 21 36.28 47.00 -40.80
N ASN A 22 36.10 45.68 -40.59
CA ASN A 22 36.35 44.94 -39.33
C ASN A 22 35.87 43.47 -39.45
N SER A 23 36.56 42.58 -40.18
CA SER A 23 36.02 41.22 -40.37
C SER A 23 37.05 40.08 -40.54
N THR A 24 38.25 40.19 -39.96
CA THR A 24 39.20 39.06 -39.95
C THR A 24 39.37 38.43 -38.56
N ALA A 25 39.03 39.13 -37.46
CA ALA A 25 39.09 38.58 -36.09
C ALA A 25 37.77 37.94 -35.61
N GLN A 26 36.61 38.36 -36.16
CA GLN A 26 35.29 37.90 -35.71
C GLN A 26 34.79 36.62 -36.41
N GLN A 27 35.37 36.24 -37.56
CA GLN A 27 34.97 35.02 -38.29
C GLN A 27 35.59 33.75 -37.65
N GLN A 28 36.88 33.80 -37.27
CA GLN A 28 37.59 32.68 -36.63
C GLN A 28 37.15 32.42 -35.17
N ALA A 29 36.68 33.46 -34.48
CA ALA A 29 36.10 33.33 -33.14
C ALA A 29 34.72 32.65 -33.16
N LYS A 30 33.92 32.85 -34.23
CA LYS A 30 32.59 32.24 -34.36
C LYS A 30 32.63 30.74 -34.67
N GLU A 31 33.55 30.28 -35.51
CA GLU A 31 33.74 28.84 -35.80
C GLU A 31 34.35 28.07 -34.60
N LYS A 32 35.31 28.66 -33.88
CA LYS A 32 35.85 28.04 -32.65
C LYS A 32 34.82 28.02 -31.51
N ALA A 33 33.97 29.05 -31.41
CA ALA A 33 32.87 29.08 -30.44
C ALA A 33 31.76 28.07 -30.76
N THR A 34 31.41 27.86 -32.03
CA THR A 34 30.41 26.85 -32.42
C THR A 34 30.95 25.42 -32.29
N ALA A 35 32.23 25.17 -32.57
CA ALA A 35 32.86 23.88 -32.30
C ALA A 35 32.96 23.57 -30.79
N ALA A 36 33.28 24.57 -29.96
CA ALA A 36 33.31 24.42 -28.50
C ALA A 36 31.92 24.22 -27.89
N LEU A 37 30.89 24.89 -28.43
CA LEU A 37 29.50 24.66 -28.04
C LEU A 37 29.01 23.26 -28.42
N ASN A 38 29.34 22.78 -29.63
CA ASN A 38 28.95 21.43 -30.06
C ASN A 38 29.68 20.34 -29.25
N GLN A 39 30.94 20.55 -28.85
CA GLN A 39 31.67 19.65 -27.97
C GLN A 39 31.16 19.72 -26.52
N ALA A 40 30.83 20.92 -26.01
CA ALA A 40 30.23 21.09 -24.68
C ALA A 40 28.82 20.51 -24.61
N GLN A 41 28.03 20.61 -25.68
CA GLN A 41 26.68 20.03 -25.77
C GLN A 41 26.74 18.51 -25.91
N ALA A 42 27.70 17.96 -26.67
CA ALA A 42 27.92 16.51 -26.74
C ALA A 42 28.39 15.93 -25.38
N GLN A 43 29.26 16.64 -24.67
CA GLN A 43 29.74 16.25 -23.33
C GLN A 43 28.67 16.44 -22.25
N ALA A 44 27.87 17.52 -22.32
CA ALA A 44 26.73 17.73 -21.43
C ALA A 44 25.63 16.70 -21.67
N THR A 45 25.35 16.31 -22.92
CA THR A 45 24.37 15.26 -23.25
C THR A 45 24.85 13.88 -22.81
N ALA A 46 26.14 13.58 -22.96
CA ALA A 46 26.74 12.34 -22.46
C ALA A 46 26.80 12.29 -20.91
N ALA A 47 27.07 13.42 -20.25
CA ALA A 47 27.09 13.54 -18.79
C ALA A 47 25.67 13.47 -18.20
N LEU A 48 24.70 14.18 -18.79
CA LEU A 48 23.27 14.03 -18.44
C LEU A 48 22.80 12.61 -18.70
N GLY A 49 23.20 11.98 -19.81
CA GLY A 49 22.84 10.61 -20.15
C GLY A 49 23.39 9.57 -19.16
N LYS A 50 24.57 9.82 -18.57
CA LYS A 50 25.16 8.95 -17.52
C LYS A 50 24.57 9.24 -16.14
N ALA A 51 24.39 10.51 -15.78
CA ALA A 51 23.78 10.91 -14.51
C ALA A 51 22.30 10.54 -14.43
N SER A 52 21.53 10.68 -15.53
CA SER A 52 20.14 10.24 -15.62
C SER A 52 20.00 8.71 -15.62
N LYS A 53 20.97 7.96 -16.15
CA LYS A 53 21.00 6.50 -16.02
C LYS A 53 21.28 6.05 -14.59
N GLN A 54 22.24 6.67 -13.90
CA GLN A 54 22.55 6.34 -12.50
C GLN A 54 21.45 6.78 -11.52
N ALA A 55 20.89 7.98 -11.72
CA ALA A 55 19.72 8.43 -10.97
C ALA A 55 18.47 7.60 -11.31
N GLY A 56 18.30 7.23 -12.57
CA GLY A 56 17.22 6.36 -13.04
C GLY A 56 17.32 4.95 -12.45
N GLU A 57 18.51 4.38 -12.33
CA GLU A 57 18.74 3.07 -11.69
C GLU A 57 18.46 3.12 -10.18
N PHE A 58 18.87 4.18 -9.48
CA PHE A 58 18.56 4.37 -8.07
C PHE A 58 17.06 4.58 -7.83
N VAL A 59 16.40 5.39 -8.66
CA VAL A 59 14.94 5.60 -8.61
C VAL A 59 14.19 4.32 -8.96
N ASN A 60 14.66 3.54 -9.94
CA ASN A 60 14.04 2.26 -10.31
C ASN A 60 14.26 1.19 -9.25
N LYS A 61 15.42 1.15 -8.58
CA LYS A 61 15.66 0.28 -7.42
C LYS A 61 14.78 0.69 -6.23
N ALA A 62 14.72 1.99 -5.91
CA ALA A 62 13.87 2.51 -4.84
C ALA A 62 12.37 2.27 -5.10
N LYS A 63 11.90 2.46 -6.34
CA LYS A 63 10.55 2.07 -6.78
C LYS A 63 10.34 0.55 -6.71
N GLY A 64 11.34 -0.24 -7.05
CA GLY A 64 11.29 -1.71 -6.94
C GLY A 64 10.99 -2.14 -5.51
N TYR A 65 11.76 -1.64 -4.53
CA TYR A 65 11.55 -1.93 -3.11
C TYR A 65 10.23 -1.38 -2.58
N SER A 66 9.85 -0.15 -2.95
CA SER A 66 8.57 0.42 -2.51
C SER A 66 7.38 -0.33 -3.11
N SER A 67 7.48 -0.78 -4.37
CA SER A 67 6.41 -1.51 -5.05
C SER A 67 6.25 -2.95 -4.55
N THR A 68 7.32 -3.59 -4.10
CA THR A 68 7.24 -4.92 -3.46
C THR A 68 6.67 -4.80 -2.05
N PHE A 69 7.09 -3.80 -1.26
CA PHE A 69 6.54 -3.57 0.07
C PHE A 69 5.06 -3.18 0.02
N SER A 70 4.67 -2.30 -0.91
CA SER A 70 3.26 -1.91 -1.07
C SER A 70 2.39 -3.10 -1.49
N LYS A 71 2.87 -3.96 -2.39
CA LYS A 71 2.13 -5.18 -2.80
C LYS A 71 1.97 -6.18 -1.66
N VAL A 72 3.00 -6.41 -0.85
CA VAL A 72 2.90 -7.30 0.33
C VAL A 72 1.95 -6.71 1.36
N TRP A 73 1.97 -5.40 1.57
CA TRP A 73 1.04 -4.70 2.45
C TRP A 73 -0.40 -4.78 1.93
N ASP A 74 -0.63 -4.51 0.65
CA ASP A 74 -1.95 -4.56 0.02
C ASP A 74 -2.52 -5.97 0.04
N CYS A 75 -1.72 -7.01 -0.24
CA CYS A 75 -2.11 -8.41 -0.09
C CYS A 75 -2.49 -8.74 1.36
N THR A 76 -1.67 -8.33 2.33
CA THR A 76 -1.94 -8.58 3.76
C THR A 76 -3.23 -7.90 4.21
N VAL A 77 -3.42 -6.62 3.83
CA VAL A 77 -4.62 -5.85 4.16
C VAL A 77 -5.86 -6.47 3.49
N TYR A 78 -5.75 -6.94 2.25
CA TYR A 78 -6.84 -7.64 1.58
C TYR A 78 -7.20 -8.94 2.30
N SER A 79 -6.22 -9.79 2.60
CA SER A 79 -6.43 -11.03 3.35
C SER A 79 -7.02 -10.78 4.74
N ALA A 80 -6.58 -9.73 5.43
CA ALA A 80 -7.13 -9.32 6.73
C ALA A 80 -8.58 -8.81 6.62
N LYS A 81 -8.93 -8.09 5.55
CA LYS A 81 -10.31 -7.66 5.30
C LYS A 81 -11.24 -8.83 5.04
N VAL A 82 -10.79 -9.78 4.22
CA VAL A 82 -11.56 -11.00 3.93
C VAL A 82 -11.74 -11.82 5.20
N SER A 83 -10.66 -12.08 5.96
CA SER A 83 -10.75 -12.82 7.21
C SER A 83 -11.62 -12.11 8.24
N GLY A 84 -11.57 -10.77 8.31
CA GLY A 84 -12.44 -9.96 9.16
C GLY A 84 -13.93 -10.07 8.80
N ASN A 85 -14.26 -10.05 7.50
CA ASN A 85 -15.64 -10.25 7.04
C ASN A 85 -16.15 -11.67 7.34
N VAL A 86 -15.30 -12.68 7.17
CA VAL A 86 -15.62 -14.07 7.53
C VAL A 86 -15.81 -14.20 9.04
N ALA A 87 -14.92 -13.63 9.85
CA ALA A 87 -15.03 -13.65 11.30
C ALA A 87 -16.32 -12.96 11.78
N LYS A 88 -16.72 -11.86 11.13
CA LYS A 88 -17.99 -11.17 11.43
C LYS A 88 -19.21 -12.03 11.13
N GLU A 89 -19.19 -12.78 10.03
CA GLU A 89 -20.29 -13.68 9.68
C GLU A 89 -20.39 -14.85 10.66
N VAL A 90 -19.25 -15.47 11.00
CA VAL A 90 -19.18 -16.54 12.02
C VAL A 90 -19.67 -16.02 13.37
N TYR A 91 -19.27 -14.82 13.79
CA TYR A 91 -19.73 -14.21 15.05
C TYR A 91 -21.26 -14.10 15.14
N LYS A 92 -21.90 -13.74 14.02
CA LYS A 92 -23.36 -13.65 13.95
C LYS A 92 -24.03 -15.02 13.85
N ARG A 93 -23.52 -15.91 12.99
CA ARG A 93 -24.11 -17.25 12.74
C ARG A 93 -23.99 -18.18 13.93
N GLU A 94 -22.82 -18.20 14.58
CA GLU A 94 -22.54 -19.03 15.75
C GLU A 94 -23.04 -18.41 17.06
N ALA A 95 -23.79 -17.31 16.98
CA ALA A 95 -24.33 -16.59 18.13
C ALA A 95 -23.28 -16.32 19.23
N LEU A 96 -22.05 -15.93 18.84
CA LEU A 96 -20.96 -15.59 19.77
C LEU A 96 -21.18 -14.27 20.51
N HIS A 97 -22.30 -13.59 20.24
CA HIS A 97 -22.72 -12.41 20.99
C HIS A 97 -23.32 -12.83 22.33
N PRO A 98 -23.19 -11.98 23.36
CA PRO A 98 -23.83 -12.26 24.64
C PRO A 98 -25.35 -12.45 24.45
N PRO A 99 -25.94 -13.48 25.08
CA PRO A 99 -27.36 -13.77 24.93
C PRO A 99 -28.23 -12.68 25.56
N SER A 100 -29.49 -12.62 25.13
CA SER A 100 -30.49 -11.78 25.80
C SER A 100 -30.81 -12.30 27.20
N MET A 101 -31.29 -11.41 28.08
CA MET A 101 -31.62 -11.78 29.47
C MET A 101 -32.66 -12.89 29.58
N SER A 102 -33.63 -12.95 28.66
CA SER A 102 -34.62 -14.03 28.62
C SER A 102 -33.99 -15.39 28.26
N GLN A 103 -33.03 -15.41 27.34
CA GLN A 103 -32.28 -16.64 26.99
C GLN A 103 -31.39 -17.10 28.14
N TRP A 104 -30.82 -16.16 28.90
CA TRP A 104 -30.04 -16.48 30.10
C TRP A 104 -30.90 -17.17 31.17
N GLU A 105 -32.08 -16.63 31.47
CA GLU A 105 -32.99 -17.26 32.44
C GLU A 105 -33.44 -18.65 31.98
N ALA A 106 -33.71 -18.84 30.69
CA ALA A 106 -34.00 -20.16 30.13
C ALA A 106 -32.83 -21.14 30.33
N ALA A 107 -31.59 -20.72 30.03
CA ALA A 107 -30.41 -21.55 30.23
C ALA A 107 -30.19 -21.91 31.71
N LYS A 108 -30.42 -20.97 32.62
CA LYS A 108 -30.33 -21.19 34.08
C LYS A 108 -31.36 -22.21 34.56
N GLN A 109 -32.60 -22.13 34.08
CA GLN A 109 -33.64 -23.10 34.43
C GLN A 109 -33.27 -24.51 33.95
N GLU A 110 -32.75 -24.66 32.74
CA GLU A 110 -32.27 -25.95 32.22
C GLU A 110 -31.08 -26.48 33.02
N PHE A 111 -30.14 -25.62 33.42
CA PHE A 111 -29.02 -26.01 34.27
C PHE A 111 -29.48 -26.51 35.65
N LEU A 112 -30.46 -25.84 36.27
CA LEU A 112 -31.02 -26.28 37.55
C LEU A 112 -31.74 -27.63 37.45
N LYS A 113 -32.41 -27.91 36.32
CA LYS A 113 -33.01 -29.24 36.08
C LYS A 113 -31.94 -30.32 35.99
N LEU A 114 -30.80 -30.02 35.33
CA LEU A 114 -29.67 -30.95 35.24
C LEU A 114 -28.96 -31.19 36.57
N ALA A 115 -29.07 -30.27 37.53
CA ALA A 115 -28.53 -30.45 38.88
C ALA A 115 -29.30 -31.47 39.72
N ASN A 116 -30.47 -31.93 39.26
CA ASN A 116 -31.21 -32.99 39.92
C ASN A 116 -30.53 -34.36 39.69
N VAL A 117 -30.23 -35.05 40.80
CA VAL A 117 -29.52 -36.33 40.83
C VAL A 117 -30.20 -37.42 39.98
N GLU A 118 -31.52 -37.40 39.87
CA GLU A 118 -32.28 -38.36 39.06
C GLU A 118 -32.04 -38.15 37.55
N THR A 119 -31.94 -36.90 37.13
CA THR A 119 -31.65 -36.53 35.73
C THR A 119 -30.22 -36.89 35.36
N LEU A 120 -29.26 -36.73 36.29
CA LEU A 120 -27.86 -37.13 36.08
C LEU A 120 -27.69 -38.65 35.90
N LYS A 121 -28.39 -39.45 36.72
CA LYS A 121 -28.29 -40.92 36.67
C LYS A 121 -28.84 -41.54 35.39
N SER A 122 -29.75 -40.85 34.71
CA SER A 122 -30.37 -41.31 33.46
C SER A 122 -29.61 -40.87 32.19
N LEU A 123 -28.45 -40.21 32.33
CA LEU A 123 -27.68 -39.71 31.19
C LEU A 123 -26.91 -40.83 30.46
N ASN A 124 -27.00 -40.80 29.13
CA ASN A 124 -26.24 -41.69 28.25
C ASN A 124 -24.77 -41.23 28.14
N LYS A 125 -23.83 -42.18 28.02
CA LYS A 125 -22.39 -41.95 27.85
C LYS A 125 -22.07 -40.96 26.72
N LYS A 126 -22.83 -40.98 25.62
CA LYS A 126 -22.68 -40.01 24.51
C LYS A 126 -22.95 -38.57 24.94
N LYS A 127 -23.97 -38.33 25.77
CA LYS A 127 -24.31 -37.00 26.28
C LYS A 127 -23.26 -36.50 27.28
N VAL A 128 -22.74 -37.41 28.11
CA VAL A 128 -21.66 -37.09 29.04
C VAL A 128 -20.40 -36.67 28.28
N LEU A 129 -20.03 -37.41 27.24
CA LEU A 129 -18.87 -37.07 26.41
C LEU A 129 -19.04 -35.70 25.73
N LEU A 130 -20.20 -35.45 25.12
CA LEU A 130 -20.52 -34.15 24.52
C LEU A 130 -20.46 -33.02 25.56
N GLY A 131 -21.02 -33.25 26.75
CA GLY A 131 -20.96 -32.32 27.88
C GLY A 131 -19.54 -32.02 28.33
N ALA A 132 -18.64 -33.02 28.34
CA ALA A 132 -17.23 -32.83 28.66
C ALA A 132 -16.51 -31.97 27.62
N PHE A 133 -16.79 -32.16 26.32
CA PHE A 133 -16.27 -31.30 25.27
C PHE A 133 -16.71 -29.84 25.46
N TYR A 134 -17.99 -29.60 25.73
CA TYR A 134 -18.47 -28.25 26.02
C TYR A 134 -17.91 -27.67 27.32
N ALA A 135 -17.76 -28.47 28.37
CA ALA A 135 -17.12 -28.03 29.61
C ALA A 135 -15.66 -27.60 29.39
N THR A 136 -14.93 -28.32 28.52
CA THR A 136 -13.57 -27.95 28.12
C THR A 136 -13.56 -26.62 27.36
N GLN A 137 -14.53 -26.38 26.48
CA GLN A 137 -14.67 -25.11 25.77
C GLN A 137 -14.96 -23.94 26.74
N VAL A 138 -15.89 -24.14 27.68
CA VAL A 138 -16.20 -23.14 28.73
C VAL A 138 -14.97 -22.84 29.59
N TYR A 139 -14.20 -23.87 29.95
CA TYR A 139 -12.93 -23.70 30.65
C TYR A 139 -11.90 -22.91 29.82
N GLY A 140 -11.83 -23.16 28.51
CA GLY A 140 -11.03 -22.37 27.59
C GLY A 140 -11.41 -20.89 27.58
N PHE A 141 -12.71 -20.57 27.50
CA PHE A 141 -13.20 -19.19 27.58
C PHE A 141 -12.89 -18.53 28.93
N PHE A 142 -12.95 -19.28 30.03
CA PHE A 142 -12.55 -18.79 31.35
C PHE A 142 -11.08 -18.36 31.37
N LEU A 143 -10.17 -19.19 30.84
CA LEU A 143 -8.74 -18.86 30.74
C LEU A 143 -8.49 -17.65 29.83
N VAL A 144 -9.20 -17.54 28.70
CA VAL A 144 -9.13 -16.35 27.84
C VAL A 144 -9.59 -15.10 28.58
N GLY A 145 -10.66 -15.20 29.36
CA GLY A 145 -11.14 -14.13 30.25
C GLY A 145 -10.08 -13.73 31.28
N GLU A 146 -9.38 -14.70 31.86
CA GLU A 146 -8.28 -14.45 32.79
C GLU A 146 -7.09 -13.74 32.12
N ILE A 147 -6.74 -14.11 30.88
CA ILE A 147 -5.70 -13.43 30.09
C ILE A 147 -6.09 -11.97 29.83
N ILE A 148 -7.34 -11.72 29.42
CA ILE A 148 -7.85 -10.36 29.19
C ILE A 148 -7.88 -9.55 30.49
N GLY A 149 -8.35 -10.15 31.59
CA GLY A 149 -8.43 -9.50 32.90
C GLY A 149 -7.07 -9.13 33.47
N ARG A 150 -6.06 -10.00 33.30
CA ARG A 150 -4.67 -9.73 33.73
C ARG A 150 -3.86 -8.91 32.72
N ARG A 151 -4.33 -8.81 31.47
CA ARG A 151 -3.63 -8.19 30.34
C ARG A 151 -2.22 -8.77 30.11
N ASN A 152 -2.02 -10.03 30.49
CA ASN A 152 -0.75 -10.73 30.35
C ASN A 152 -0.99 -12.14 29.77
N LEU A 153 -0.18 -12.51 28.77
CA LEU A 153 -0.26 -13.79 28.07
C LEU A 153 0.40 -14.92 28.86
N VAL A 154 1.44 -14.63 29.64
CA VAL A 154 2.24 -15.64 30.34
C VAL A 154 2.41 -15.24 31.80
N GLY A 155 1.82 -16.03 32.70
CA GLY A 155 1.99 -15.90 34.14
C GLY A 155 1.52 -14.56 34.73
N TYR A 156 1.79 -14.39 36.02
CA TYR A 156 1.71 -13.09 36.67
C TYR A 156 3.06 -12.38 36.52
N ASN A 157 3.02 -11.08 36.23
CA ASN A 157 4.19 -10.22 36.42
C ASN A 157 4.35 -10.07 37.94
N VAL A 158 5.26 -10.85 38.52
CA VAL A 158 5.74 -10.72 39.89
C VAL A 158 7.14 -10.12 39.89
#